data_AF-A0A3C0SYV3-F1
#
_entry.id   AF-A0A3C0SYV3-F1
#
_cell.length_a   1.000
_cell.length_b   1.000
_cell.length_c   1.000
_cell.angle_alpha   90.00
_cell.angle_beta   90.00
_cell.angle_gamma   90.00
#
_symmetry.space_group_name_H-M   'P 1'
#
loop_
_entity.id
_entity.type
_entity.pdbx_description
1 polymer ?
#
loop_
_entity_poly.entity_id
_entity_poly.type
_entity_poly.pdbx_seq_one_letter_code
_entity_poly.pdbx_strand_id
1 'polypeptide(L)'
;MAIVPFEGGYCLASFNEDIYMMAGNMTQGFELWQYDGSSAFEFYDFAPDGEGLSGAGGFPTRFIEYNGYLFTGAYYEGNGHQLFLVDSNENTIPVIDVNADDNSADPDYTLPFAAFDNDFIFANMLGANIDYWRLSINGF
;
A
#
# COMPACT_ATOMS: atom_id res chain seq x y z
N MET A 1 -12.55 -28.31 8.34
CA MET A 1 -12.02 -26.94 8.44
C MET A 1 -10.54 -27.08 8.71
N ALA A 2 -9.69 -26.67 7.77
CA ALA A 2 -8.24 -26.71 7.93
C ALA A 2 -7.73 -25.26 7.92
N ILE A 3 -6.81 -24.94 8.83
CA ILE A 3 -6.13 -23.65 8.87
C ILE A 3 -4.74 -23.89 8.26
N VAL A 4 -4.46 -23.24 7.13
CA VAL A 4 -3.14 -23.27 6.49
C VAL A 4 -2.49 -21.92 6.77
N PRO A 5 -1.38 -21.86 7.53
CA PRO A 5 -0.71 -20.60 7.81
C PRO A 5 -0.01 -20.06 6.56
N PHE A 6 -0.15 -18.77 6.33
CA PHE A 6 0.72 -17.98 5.45
C PHE A 6 1.58 -17.08 6.34
N GLU A 7 2.86 -16.89 5.98
CA GLU A 7 3.64 -15.81 6.58
C GLU A 7 3.12 -14.50 5.98
N GLY A 8 2.41 -13.70 6.78
CA GLY A 8 1.74 -12.48 6.33
C GLY A 8 2.12 -11.26 7.17
N GLY A 9 2.27 -10.12 6.49
CA GLY A 9 2.47 -8.81 7.11
C GLY A 9 1.22 -8.26 7.81
N TYR A 10 1.35 -7.08 8.43
CA TYR A 10 0.36 -6.49 9.34
C TYR A 10 -1.01 -6.11 8.71
N CYS A 11 -1.21 -6.23 7.39
CA CYS A 11 -2.41 -5.74 6.69
C CYS A 11 -2.82 -6.64 5.51
N LEU A 12 -4.12 -6.88 5.34
CA LEU A 12 -4.75 -7.50 4.17
C LEU A 12 -6.18 -6.99 3.98
N ALA A 13 -6.70 -7.05 2.76
CA ALA A 13 -8.10 -6.75 2.45
C ALA A 13 -8.64 -7.67 1.35
N SER A 14 -9.96 -7.89 1.36
CA SER A 14 -10.66 -8.46 0.22
C SER A 14 -10.96 -7.38 -0.82
N PHE A 15 -10.68 -7.65 -2.08
CA PHE A 15 -11.04 -6.79 -3.21
C PHE A 15 -11.31 -7.66 -4.44
N ASN A 16 -12.41 -7.38 -5.14
CA ASN A 16 -12.81 -8.11 -6.36
C ASN A 16 -12.78 -9.65 -6.24
N GLU A 17 -13.34 -10.20 -5.15
CA GLU A 17 -13.36 -11.64 -4.83
C GLU A 17 -12.01 -12.25 -4.39
N ASP A 18 -10.93 -11.49 -4.42
CA ASP A 18 -9.59 -11.92 -4.04
C ASP A 18 -9.12 -11.29 -2.73
N ILE A 19 -8.03 -11.80 -2.17
CA ILE A 19 -7.34 -11.19 -1.02
C ILE A 19 -6.05 -10.53 -1.49
N TYR A 20 -5.89 -9.26 -1.16
CA TYR A 20 -4.67 -8.51 -1.35
C TYR A 20 -3.95 -8.35 -0.01
N MET A 21 -2.63 -8.51 -0.02
CA MET A 21 -1.82 -8.52 1.20
C MET A 21 -0.39 -8.09 0.94
N MET A 22 0.28 -7.65 2.01
CA MET A 22 1.73 -7.55 2.03
C MET A 22 2.35 -8.94 2.20
N ALA A 23 3.23 -9.34 1.29
CA ALA A 23 4.09 -10.50 1.48
C ALA A 23 5.49 -10.27 0.90
N GLY A 24 6.47 -11.00 1.43
CA GLY A 24 7.87 -10.84 1.06
C GLY A 24 8.80 -11.13 2.23
N ASN A 25 10.05 -10.69 2.13
CA ASN A 25 11.04 -10.86 3.19
C ASN A 25 12.12 -9.77 3.12
N MET A 26 12.96 -9.70 4.16
CA MET A 26 14.02 -8.68 4.26
C MET A 26 15.10 -8.78 3.16
N THR A 27 15.14 -9.85 2.37
CA THR A 27 16.10 -10.00 1.26
C THR A 27 15.49 -9.53 -0.07
N GLN A 28 14.20 -9.79 -0.27
CA GLN A 28 13.51 -9.51 -1.53
C GLN A 28 12.70 -8.21 -1.50
N GLY A 29 12.42 -7.66 -0.31
CA GLY A 29 11.43 -6.60 -0.14
C GLY A 29 10.07 -7.18 0.24
N PHE A 30 9.14 -6.31 0.63
CA PHE A 30 7.75 -6.64 0.87
C PHE A 30 6.91 -5.95 -0.20
N GLU A 31 6.14 -6.74 -0.95
CA GLU A 31 5.42 -6.27 -2.13
C GLU A 31 3.91 -6.53 -2.01
N LEU A 32 3.14 -6.11 -3.02
CA LEU A 32 1.71 -6.39 -3.08
C LEU A 32 1.50 -7.79 -3.64
N TRP A 33 0.79 -8.63 -2.89
CA TRP A 33 0.43 -9.99 -3.28
C TRP A 33 -1.08 -10.15 -3.37
N GLN A 34 -1.54 -10.95 -4.32
CA GLN A 34 -2.94 -11.32 -4.52
C GLN A 34 -3.10 -12.83 -4.29
N TYR A 35 -4.22 -13.22 -3.67
CA TYR A 35 -4.64 -14.61 -3.47
C TYR A 35 -6.06 -14.80 -4.01
N ASP A 36 -6.19 -15.67 -5.01
CA ASP A 36 -7.43 -15.92 -5.76
C ASP A 36 -8.32 -17.03 -5.16
N GLY A 37 -8.05 -17.43 -3.92
CA GLY A 37 -8.69 -18.60 -3.30
C GLY A 37 -8.05 -19.94 -3.65
N SER A 38 -7.08 -19.99 -4.57
CA SER A 38 -6.35 -21.19 -4.98
C SER A 38 -4.83 -21.03 -4.87
N SER A 39 -4.29 -19.92 -5.34
CA SER A 39 -2.87 -19.62 -5.43
C SER A 39 -2.58 -18.17 -5.07
N ALA A 40 -1.38 -17.93 -4.55
CA ALA A 40 -0.89 -16.58 -4.24
C ALA A 40 0.23 -16.22 -5.21
N PHE A 41 0.25 -14.98 -5.67
CA PHE A 41 1.28 -14.44 -6.55
C PHE A 41 1.58 -12.98 -6.22
N GLU A 42 2.79 -12.55 -6.57
CA GLU A 42 3.17 -11.15 -6.53
C GLU A 42 2.36 -10.40 -7.58
N PHE A 43 1.54 -9.46 -7.12
CA PHE A 43 0.63 -8.68 -7.92
C PHE A 43 1.29 -7.40 -8.44
N TYR A 44 2.05 -6.73 -7.58
CA TYR A 44 2.75 -5.52 -7.94
C TYR A 44 4.03 -5.36 -7.11
N ASP A 45 5.12 -5.10 -7.82
CA ASP A 45 6.43 -4.75 -7.27
C ASP A 45 6.55 -3.23 -7.20
N PHE A 46 6.57 -2.68 -5.99
CA PHE A 46 6.69 -1.24 -5.76
C PHE A 46 8.15 -0.75 -5.86
N ALA A 47 9.13 -1.65 -5.87
CA ALA A 47 10.56 -1.31 -5.92
C ALA A 47 11.33 -2.12 -7.00
N PRO A 48 10.91 -2.06 -8.28
CA PRO A 48 11.38 -2.97 -9.33
C PRO A 48 12.86 -2.84 -9.71
N ASP A 49 13.48 -1.68 -9.43
CA ASP A 49 14.88 -1.42 -9.75
C ASP A 49 15.85 -1.85 -8.62
N GLY A 50 15.35 -2.48 -7.56
CA GLY A 50 16.19 -2.95 -6.45
C GLY A 50 16.61 -1.84 -5.47
N GLU A 51 15.98 -0.66 -5.55
CA GLU A 51 16.09 0.42 -4.55
C GLU A 51 15.60 -0.02 -3.15
N GLY A 52 15.05 -1.24 -3.01
CA GLY A 52 14.61 -1.86 -1.77
C GLY A 52 15.56 -2.90 -1.14
N LEU A 53 16.74 -3.13 -1.72
CA LEU A 53 17.64 -4.27 -1.41
C LEU A 53 18.34 -4.22 -0.02
N SER A 54 18.01 -3.24 0.82
CA SER A 54 18.38 -3.22 2.24
C SER A 54 17.26 -3.76 3.16
N GLY A 55 16.27 -4.46 2.60
CA GLY A 55 15.10 -4.92 3.33
C GLY A 55 14.08 -3.80 3.60
N ALA A 56 14.10 -2.74 2.79
CA ALA A 56 13.27 -1.54 2.89
C ALA A 56 12.35 -1.29 1.66
N GLY A 57 12.30 -2.24 0.70
CA GLY A 57 11.49 -2.13 -0.52
C GLY A 57 10.01 -2.42 -0.34
N GLY A 58 9.20 -1.54 -0.93
CA GLY A 58 7.77 -1.69 -1.21
C GLY A 58 6.84 -1.45 -0.02
N PHE A 59 7.05 -2.16 1.09
CA PHE A 59 6.27 -2.08 2.34
C PHE A 59 4.82 -1.60 2.16
N PRO A 60 3.98 -2.33 1.40
CA PRO A 60 2.59 -1.93 1.25
C PRO A 60 1.87 -2.03 2.58
N THR A 61 1.39 -0.90 3.07
CA THR A 61 0.77 -0.79 4.37
C THR A 61 -0.63 -0.24 4.24
N ARG A 62 -1.51 -0.75 5.11
CA ARG A 62 -2.95 -0.42 5.19
C ARG A 62 -3.68 -0.64 3.88
N PHE A 63 -4.69 -1.49 3.89
CA PHE A 63 -5.54 -1.73 2.73
C PHE A 63 -6.95 -1.24 3.02
N ILE A 64 -7.52 -0.46 2.10
CA ILE A 64 -8.92 0.01 2.19
C ILE A 64 -9.60 -0.20 0.84
N GLU A 65 -10.63 -1.03 0.82
CA GLU A 65 -11.58 -1.05 -0.30
C GLU A 65 -12.58 0.10 -0.12
N TYR A 66 -12.77 0.87 -1.17
CA TYR A 66 -13.80 1.90 -1.21
C TYR A 66 -14.21 2.20 -2.65
N ASN A 67 -15.52 2.14 -2.91
CA ASN A 67 -16.13 2.45 -4.21
C ASN A 67 -15.51 1.69 -5.40
N GLY A 68 -15.11 0.43 -5.22
CA GLY A 68 -14.55 -0.37 -6.31
C GLY A 68 -13.07 -0.12 -6.59
N TYR A 69 -12.37 0.55 -5.67
CA TYR A 69 -10.91 0.67 -5.66
C TYR A 69 -10.34 0.10 -4.37
N LEU A 70 -9.14 -0.45 -4.46
CA LEU A 70 -8.33 -0.79 -3.30
C LEU A 70 -7.21 0.24 -3.13
N PHE A 71 -7.18 0.94 -2.01
CA PHE A 71 -6.13 1.89 -1.67
C PHE A 71 -5.10 1.24 -0.76
N THR A 72 -3.82 1.49 -1.04
CA THR A 72 -2.69 1.09 -0.20
C THR A 72 -1.61 2.15 -0.18
N GLY A 73 -0.98 2.36 0.98
CA GLY A 73 0.29 3.08 1.03
C GLY A 73 1.43 2.12 0.70
N ALA A 74 2.54 2.63 0.19
CA ALA A 74 3.79 1.88 0.02
C ALA A 74 4.98 2.82 0.18
N TYR A 75 6.10 2.29 0.65
CA TYR A 75 7.34 3.04 0.86
C TYR A 75 8.45 2.44 0.02
N TYR A 76 9.23 3.29 -0.63
CA TYR A 76 10.50 2.88 -1.18
C TYR A 76 11.54 3.99 -1.07
N GLU A 77 12.80 3.56 -0.91
CA GLU A 77 13.95 4.44 -0.76
C GLU A 77 14.07 5.35 -2.00
N GLY A 78 14.29 6.65 -1.78
CA GLY A 78 14.43 7.64 -2.85
C GLY A 78 13.15 8.40 -3.24
N ASN A 79 11.97 7.85 -2.96
CA ASN A 79 10.68 8.48 -3.30
C ASN A 79 9.71 8.59 -2.12
N GLY A 80 10.08 8.10 -0.94
CA GLY A 80 9.29 8.24 0.28
C GLY A 80 8.02 7.38 0.26
N HIS A 81 7.05 7.78 1.09
CA HIS A 81 5.74 7.12 1.15
C HIS A 81 4.85 7.61 0.01
N GLN A 82 4.23 6.69 -0.72
CA GLN A 82 3.29 6.97 -1.78
C GLN A 82 1.96 6.26 -1.54
N LEU A 83 0.88 6.89 -1.99
CA LEU A 83 -0.44 6.28 -2.06
C LEU A 83 -0.64 5.69 -3.45
N PHE A 84 -1.07 4.43 -3.47
CA PHE A 84 -1.47 3.71 -4.66
C PHE A 84 -2.94 3.32 -4.60
N LEU A 85 -3.55 3.20 -5.77
CA LEU A 85 -4.85 2.56 -5.94
C LEU A 85 -4.71 1.35 -6.88
N VAL A 86 -5.53 0.33 -6.63
CA VAL A 86 -5.80 -0.76 -7.57
C VAL A 86 -7.23 -0.58 -8.08
N ASP A 87 -7.41 -0.49 -9.39
CA ASP A 87 -8.72 -0.35 -10.02
C ASP A 87 -9.43 -1.71 -10.22
N SER A 88 -10.69 -1.67 -10.65
CA SER A 88 -11.47 -2.89 -10.92
C SER A 88 -10.96 -3.73 -12.10
N ASN A 89 -10.00 -3.22 -12.87
CA ASN A 89 -9.31 -3.93 -13.94
C ASN A 89 -7.92 -4.41 -13.49
N GLU A 90 -7.65 -4.39 -12.18
CA GLU A 90 -6.39 -4.84 -11.57
C GLU A 90 -5.16 -3.99 -11.98
N ASN A 91 -5.36 -2.73 -12.37
CA ASN A 91 -4.24 -1.82 -12.59
C ASN A 91 -3.82 -1.15 -11.28
N THR A 92 -2.52 -1.17 -10.98
CA THR A 92 -1.95 -0.39 -9.87
C THR A 92 -1.51 0.98 -10.37
N ILE A 93 -2.00 2.05 -9.76
CA ILE A 93 -1.79 3.44 -10.18
C ILE A 93 -1.28 4.27 -9.00
N PRO A 94 -0.15 4.98 -9.12
CA PRO A 94 0.29 5.94 -8.13
C PRO A 94 -0.64 7.16 -8.14
N VAL A 95 -1.14 7.54 -6.97
CA VAL A 95 -2.15 8.61 -6.81
C VAL A 95 -1.50 9.90 -6.36
N ILE A 96 -0.72 9.84 -5.29
CA ILE A 96 -0.08 11.01 -4.69
C ILE A 96 1.17 10.59 -3.92
N ASP A 97 2.18 11.46 -3.96
CA ASP A 97 3.30 11.42 -3.03
C ASP A 97 2.83 12.01 -1.69
N VAL A 98 2.73 11.16 -0.68
CA VAL A 98 2.19 11.55 0.63
C VAL A 98 3.25 12.13 1.55
N ASN A 99 4.55 12.08 1.19
CA ASN A 99 5.65 12.54 2.04
C ASN A 99 6.93 12.88 1.21
N ALA A 100 6.83 13.77 0.22
CA ALA A 100 7.93 14.12 -0.70
C ALA A 100 9.24 14.60 -0.01
N ASP A 101 9.15 15.05 1.24
CA ASP A 101 10.26 15.62 2.01
C ASP A 101 10.75 14.73 3.16
N ASP A 102 10.14 13.57 3.41
CA ASP A 102 10.49 12.69 4.54
C ASP A 102 11.14 11.38 4.08
N ASN A 103 12.46 11.33 4.22
CA ASN A 103 13.28 10.11 4.07
C ASN A 103 13.17 9.18 5.30
N SER A 104 12.09 9.23 6.09
CA SER A 104 11.96 8.30 7.21
C SER A 104 11.69 6.90 6.66
N ALA A 105 12.74 6.08 6.76
CA ALA A 105 12.73 4.67 6.39
C ALA A 105 11.94 3.78 7.35
N ASP A 106 11.03 4.34 8.14
CA ASP A 106 10.25 3.58 9.10
C ASP A 106 8.88 3.21 8.44
N PRO A 107 8.71 1.91 8.11
CA PRO A 107 7.55 1.40 7.38
C PRO A 107 6.26 1.43 8.21
N ASP A 108 6.33 1.68 9.53
CA ASP A 108 5.15 1.84 10.39
C ASP A 108 4.53 3.25 10.27
N TYR A 109 5.18 4.20 9.59
CA TYR A 109 4.68 5.57 9.39
C TYR A 109 3.83 5.76 8.13
N THR A 110 3.03 4.76 7.71
CA THR A 110 1.80 5.19 7.02
C THR A 110 0.89 5.85 8.03
N LEU A 111 0.99 7.17 8.01
CA LEU A 111 0.05 8.09 8.61
C LEU A 111 -1.38 7.62 8.34
N PRO A 112 -2.28 7.72 9.33
CA PRO A 112 -3.63 7.20 9.20
C PRO A 112 -4.33 7.79 7.97
N PHE A 113 -4.96 6.91 7.19
CA PHE A 113 -5.83 7.32 6.11
C PHE A 113 -7.16 6.56 6.14
N ALA A 114 -8.18 7.16 5.54
CA ALA A 114 -9.52 6.62 5.43
C ALA A 114 -10.20 7.18 4.18
N ALA A 115 -11.02 6.35 3.52
CA ALA A 115 -11.94 6.82 2.49
C ALA A 115 -13.34 7.02 3.09
N PHE A 116 -13.94 8.19 2.83
CA PHE A 116 -15.28 8.54 3.31
C PHE A 116 -15.91 9.60 2.40
N ASP A 117 -17.17 9.39 2.00
CA ASP A 117 -17.98 10.33 1.19
C ASP A 117 -17.24 10.88 -0.05
N ASN A 118 -16.61 9.99 -0.82
CA ASN A 118 -15.78 10.34 -1.98
C ASN A 118 -14.58 11.24 -1.67
N ASP A 119 -14.14 11.32 -0.42
CA ASP A 119 -12.87 11.92 -0.03
C ASP A 119 -11.95 10.85 0.57
N PHE A 120 -10.72 10.78 0.09
CA PHE A 120 -9.63 10.07 0.74
C PHE A 120 -8.93 11.04 1.68
N ILE A 121 -9.05 10.81 2.98
CA ILE A 121 -8.46 11.62 4.04
C ILE A 121 -7.21 10.90 4.52
N PHE A 122 -6.08 11.60 4.59
CA PHE A 122 -4.81 11.02 5.01
C PHE A 122 -4.05 12.04 5.84
N ALA A 123 -3.32 11.56 6.83
CA ALA A 123 -2.32 12.41 7.47
C ALA A 123 -1.10 12.54 6.56
N ASN A 124 -0.52 13.73 6.54
CA ASN A 124 0.69 14.10 5.80
C ASN A 124 1.62 14.82 6.78
N MET A 125 2.93 14.54 6.68
CA MET A 125 3.92 15.19 7.51
C MET A 125 4.69 16.25 6.72
N LEU A 126 4.57 17.51 7.15
CA LEU A 126 5.37 18.62 6.63
C LEU A 126 6.37 19.06 7.72
N GLY A 127 7.61 18.61 7.60
CA GLY A 127 8.62 18.82 8.63
C GLY A 127 8.29 18.03 9.90
N ALA A 128 8.10 18.71 11.04
CA ALA A 128 7.79 18.08 12.33
C ALA A 128 6.29 18.06 12.68
N ASN A 129 5.42 18.54 11.78
CA ASN A 129 3.97 18.62 12.02
C ASN A 129 3.24 17.57 11.19
N ILE A 130 2.23 16.94 11.80
CA ILE A 130 1.28 16.08 11.12
C ILE A 130 -0.01 16.87 10.89
N ASP A 131 -0.40 17.04 9.63
CA ASP A 131 -1.65 17.65 9.21
C ASP A 131 -2.52 16.62 8.47
N TYR A 132 -3.84 16.79 8.49
CA TYR A 132 -4.76 15.97 7.70
C TYR A 132 -5.12 16.65 6.39
N TRP A 133 -4.95 15.90 5.31
CA TRP A 133 -5.20 16.31 3.94
C TRP A 133 -6.36 15.49 3.39
N ARG A 134 -7.01 16.02 2.35
CA ARG A 134 -8.05 15.30 1.63
C ARG A 134 -7.78 15.33 0.13
N LEU A 135 -8.05 14.22 -0.51
CA LEU A 135 -8.12 14.07 -1.96
C LEU A 135 -9.55 13.66 -2.32
N SER A 136 -10.25 14.46 -3.11
CA SER A 136 -11.54 14.04 -3.62
C SER A 136 -11.37 12.98 -4.69
N ILE A 137 -11.96 11.81 -4.48
CA ILE A 137 -11.92 10.63 -5.36
C ILE A 137 -13.13 10.61 -6.32
N ASN A 138 -13.60 11.80 -6.71
CA ASN A 138 -14.71 11.94 -7.66
C ASN A 138 -14.26 11.57 -9.08
N GLY A 139 -14.53 10.33 -9.49
CA GLY A 139 -14.32 9.89 -10.86
C GLY A 139 -12.88 9.55 -11.22
N PHE A 140 -12.23 8.76 -10.36
CA PHE A 140 -11.32 7.75 -10.92
C PHE A 140 -12.09 6.80 -11.84
#